data_AF-A0A3T1AN82-F1
#
_entry.id   AF-A0A3T1AN82-F1
#
_cell.length_a   1.000
_cell.length_b   1.000
_cell.length_c   1.000
_cell.angle_alpha   90.00
_cell.angle_beta   90.00
_cell.angle_gamma   90.00
#
_symmetry.space_group_name_H-M   'P 1'
#
loop_
_entity.id
_entity.type
_entity.pdbx_description
1 polymer ?
#
loop_
_entity_poly.entity_id
_entity_poly.type
_entity_poly.pdbx_seq_one_letter_code
_entity_poly.pdbx_strand_id
1 'polypeptide(L)'
;MAAAAILPEGRRGEIPGLADSKLLTPAARERVYEQVVAKALAWSVMIIPPTEVDARGLHVCNLAAMRRALASLTVRPEYVLTDGFPVDGLGAPGLAVWKGDRVAACVAAASVLAKVTRDRLMVELHDKFPAYGFAVHKGYITDDHTAALREHGPCAEHRFSYVNVAAASGRVNRPPRARRPVERAAATLFDQSDDFDSAVTEPLLLPEAAEGTVGVASGGQPQPPVSVGEDKAMEGETR
;
A
#
# COMPACT_ATOMS: atom_id res chain seq x y z
N MET A 1 3.69 3.15 -1.19
CA MET A 1 3.61 3.02 0.27
C MET A 1 2.80 1.78 0.57
N ALA A 2 3.24 0.99 1.55
CA ALA A 2 2.50 -0.17 2.05
C ALA A 2 2.53 -0.14 3.57
N ALA A 3 1.61 -0.85 4.22
CA ALA A 3 1.61 -1.03 5.67
C ALA A 3 1.35 -2.49 6.01
N ALA A 4 1.77 -2.88 7.21
CA ALA A 4 1.48 -4.17 7.81
C ALA A 4 0.89 -3.95 9.21
N ALA A 5 -0.08 -4.78 9.60
CA ALA A 5 -0.70 -4.73 10.92
C ALA A 5 -1.00 -6.13 11.44
N ILE A 6 -0.71 -6.36 12.71
CA ILE A 6 -1.08 -7.55 13.48
C ILE A 6 -2.17 -7.16 14.45
N LEU A 7 -3.35 -7.78 14.33
CA LEU A 7 -4.44 -7.58 15.28
C LEU A 7 -4.49 -8.75 16.28
N PRO A 8 -4.79 -8.48 17.57
CA PRO A 8 -5.07 -9.53 18.55
C PRO A 8 -6.23 -10.42 18.11
N GLU A 9 -6.24 -11.67 18.58
CA GLU A 9 -7.35 -12.58 18.32
C GLU A 9 -8.65 -12.22 19.07
N GLY A 10 -9.77 -12.68 18.52
CA GLY A 10 -11.10 -12.51 19.09
C GLY A 10 -11.51 -11.05 19.28
N ARG A 11 -12.32 -10.79 20.31
CA ARG A 11 -12.91 -9.47 20.58
C ARG A 11 -11.90 -8.35 20.84
N ARG A 12 -10.66 -8.69 21.22
CA ARG A 12 -9.61 -7.70 21.48
C ARG A 12 -9.12 -7.01 20.21
N GLY A 13 -9.12 -7.74 19.08
CA GLY A 13 -8.76 -7.21 17.77
C GLY A 13 -9.90 -6.49 17.03
N GLU A 14 -11.11 -6.48 17.58
CA GLU A 14 -12.23 -5.79 16.96
C GLU A 14 -12.03 -4.28 17.00
N ILE A 15 -12.10 -3.66 15.83
CA ILE A 15 -11.99 -2.21 15.65
C ILE A 15 -13.34 -1.69 15.16
N PRO A 16 -14.13 -1.03 16.02
CA PRO A 16 -15.39 -0.41 15.65
C PRO A 16 -15.29 0.49 14.41
N GLY A 17 -16.12 0.23 13.41
CA GLY A 17 -16.16 1.00 12.17
C GLY A 17 -15.03 0.69 11.18
N LEU A 18 -14.22 -0.34 11.44
CA LEU A 18 -13.24 -0.80 10.47
C LEU A 18 -13.94 -1.37 9.23
N ALA A 19 -13.59 -0.82 8.07
CA ALA A 19 -14.07 -1.24 6.76
C ALA A 19 -13.00 -0.92 5.70
N ASP A 20 -13.31 -1.22 4.43
CA ASP A 20 -12.52 -0.73 3.29
C ASP A 20 -12.27 0.77 3.45
N SER A 21 -10.99 1.15 3.54
CA SER A 21 -10.56 2.51 3.88
C SER A 21 -11.12 3.57 2.93
N LYS A 22 -11.49 3.16 1.70
CA LYS A 22 -12.08 4.02 0.67
C LYS A 22 -13.54 4.35 0.93
N LEU A 23 -14.25 3.49 1.68
CA LEU A 23 -15.65 3.69 2.07
C LEU A 23 -15.78 4.56 3.32
N LEU A 24 -14.69 4.77 4.06
CA LEU A 24 -14.66 5.64 5.23
C LEU A 24 -14.51 7.10 4.84
N THR A 25 -15.29 7.97 5.50
CA THR A 25 -15.05 9.42 5.47
C THR A 25 -13.68 9.75 6.07
N PRO A 26 -13.05 10.89 5.72
CA PRO A 26 -11.76 11.27 6.29
C PRO A 26 -11.75 11.24 7.82
N ALA A 27 -12.76 11.83 8.46
CA ALA A 27 -12.88 11.84 9.91
C ALA A 27 -13.08 10.44 10.51
N ALA A 28 -13.86 9.57 9.87
CA ALA A 28 -14.01 8.19 10.31
C ALA A 28 -12.69 7.41 10.17
N ARG A 29 -11.97 7.61 9.06
CA ARG A 29 -10.69 6.96 8.79
C ARG A 29 -9.62 7.35 9.81
N GLU A 30 -9.57 8.63 10.19
CA GLU A 30 -8.68 9.11 11.27
C GLU A 30 -9.02 8.44 12.61
N ARG A 31 -10.31 8.36 12.99
CA ARG A 31 -10.70 7.65 14.22
C ARG A 31 -10.32 6.17 14.18
N VAL A 32 -10.50 5.50 13.04
CA VAL A 32 -10.13 4.09 12.88
C VAL A 32 -8.61 3.92 12.94
N TYR A 33 -7.83 4.85 12.35
CA TYR A 33 -6.37 4.84 12.44
C TYR A 33 -5.89 4.85 13.89
N GLU A 34 -6.40 5.76 14.72
CA GLU A 34 -6.04 5.84 16.14
C GLU A 34 -6.38 4.54 16.89
N GLN A 35 -7.53 3.92 16.57
CA GLN A 35 -7.89 2.63 17.16
C GLN A 35 -6.99 1.48 16.69
N VAL A 36 -6.60 1.45 15.42
CA VAL A 36 -5.65 0.45 14.89
C VAL A 36 -4.33 0.57 15.63
N VAL A 37 -3.78 1.79 15.73
CA VAL A 37 -2.49 2.03 16.40
C VAL A 37 -2.55 1.63 17.88
N ALA A 38 -3.67 1.92 18.56
CA ALA A 38 -3.83 1.59 19.97
C ALA A 38 -4.04 0.10 20.26
N LYS A 39 -4.66 -0.65 19.34
CA LYS A 39 -5.04 -2.06 19.56
C LYS A 39 -4.15 -3.08 18.89
N ALA A 40 -3.45 -2.72 17.82
CA ALA A 40 -2.59 -3.64 17.09
C ALA A 40 -1.45 -4.14 17.97
N LEU A 41 -1.14 -5.43 17.89
CA LEU A 41 0.01 -6.04 18.57
C LEU A 41 1.33 -5.51 17.99
N ALA A 42 1.36 -5.30 16.68
CA ALA A 42 2.44 -4.66 15.95
C ALA A 42 1.90 -4.05 14.66
N TRP A 43 2.50 -2.95 14.20
CA TRP A 43 2.19 -2.36 12.91
C TRP A 43 3.39 -1.60 12.36
N SER A 44 3.40 -1.37 11.04
CA SER A 44 4.43 -0.60 10.37
C SER A 44 3.89 0.05 9.10
N VAL A 45 4.50 1.15 8.68
CA VAL A 45 4.20 1.81 7.40
C VAL A 45 5.51 2.06 6.65
N MET A 46 5.58 1.59 5.41
CA MET A 46 6.74 1.74 4.54
C MET A 46 6.46 2.70 3.38
N ILE A 47 7.29 3.73 3.27
CA ILE A 47 7.27 4.73 2.20
C ILE A 47 8.38 4.42 1.20
N ILE A 48 8.05 4.37 -0.09
CA ILE A 48 9.04 4.24 -1.17
C ILE A 48 9.13 5.59 -1.86
N PRO A 49 10.34 6.20 -1.97
CA PRO A 49 10.50 7.51 -2.58
C PRO A 49 10.21 7.46 -4.09
N PRO A 50 9.79 8.59 -4.70
CA PRO A 50 9.54 8.69 -6.14
C PRO A 50 10.73 8.23 -6.99
N THR A 51 11.95 8.55 -6.54
CA THR A 51 13.20 8.17 -7.21
C THR A 51 13.41 6.65 -7.30
N GLU A 52 13.04 5.89 -6.27
CA GLU A 52 13.10 4.42 -6.30
C GLU A 52 12.03 3.86 -7.25
N VAL A 53 10.84 4.47 -7.29
CA VAL A 53 9.76 4.11 -8.23
C VAL A 53 10.19 4.35 -9.67
N ASP A 54 10.78 5.50 -9.97
CA ASP A 54 11.29 5.84 -11.29
C ASP A 54 12.39 4.86 -11.75
N ALA A 55 13.24 4.41 -10.82
CA ALA A 55 14.34 3.51 -11.12
C ALA A 55 13.92 2.04 -11.32
N ARG A 56 12.93 1.56 -10.55
CA ARG A 56 12.59 0.12 -10.46
C ARG A 56 11.22 -0.24 -10.99
N GLY A 57 10.33 0.73 -11.14
CA GLY A 57 8.94 0.54 -11.54
C GLY A 57 8.01 0.33 -10.35
N LEU A 58 6.76 0.75 -10.56
CA LEU A 58 5.71 0.76 -9.53
C LEU A 58 5.44 -0.63 -8.94
N HIS A 59 5.29 -1.65 -9.78
CA HIS A 59 4.95 -3.00 -9.32
C HIS A 59 6.05 -3.59 -8.42
N VAL A 60 7.31 -3.48 -8.84
CA VAL A 60 8.48 -3.93 -8.07
C VAL A 60 8.56 -3.17 -6.73
N CYS A 61 8.33 -1.87 -6.75
CA CYS A 61 8.32 -1.05 -5.54
C CYS A 61 7.16 -1.39 -4.60
N ASN A 62 5.99 -1.75 -5.12
CA ASN A 62 4.86 -2.20 -4.29
C ASN A 62 5.19 -3.51 -3.57
N LEU A 63 5.73 -4.50 -4.29
CA LEU A 63 6.19 -5.76 -3.68
C LEU A 63 7.28 -5.52 -2.63
N ALA A 64 8.26 -4.66 -2.94
CA ALA A 64 9.31 -4.29 -2.01
C ALA A 64 8.76 -3.57 -0.76
N ALA A 65 7.80 -2.65 -0.92
CA ALA A 65 7.17 -1.95 0.18
C ALA A 65 6.46 -2.91 1.13
N MET A 66 5.71 -3.88 0.59
CA MET A 66 5.01 -4.89 1.39
C MET A 66 5.97 -5.78 2.17
N ARG A 67 7.03 -6.27 1.53
CA ARG A 67 8.09 -7.05 2.19
C ARG A 67 8.78 -6.25 3.30
N ARG A 68 9.16 -5.00 3.02
CA ARG A 68 9.82 -4.12 4.00
C ARG A 68 8.90 -3.78 5.16
N ALA A 69 7.62 -3.52 4.91
CA ALA A 69 6.64 -3.28 5.97
C ALA A 69 6.54 -4.49 6.89
N LEU A 70 6.36 -5.69 6.33
CA LEU A 70 6.28 -6.92 7.12
C LEU A 70 7.56 -7.18 7.94
N ALA A 71 8.73 -7.01 7.32
CA ALA A 71 10.02 -7.19 7.97
C ALA A 71 10.33 -6.14 9.06
N SER A 72 9.60 -5.02 9.07
CA SER A 72 9.75 -3.94 10.08
C SER A 72 8.84 -4.14 11.29
N LEU A 73 8.00 -5.18 11.32
CA LEU A 73 7.19 -5.49 12.50
C LEU A 73 8.09 -5.96 13.64
N THR A 74 7.79 -5.50 14.86
CA THR A 74 8.47 -5.94 16.08
C THR A 74 8.16 -7.39 16.45
N VAL A 75 7.04 -7.90 15.93
CA VAL A 75 6.55 -9.26 16.13
C VAL A 75 6.57 -9.99 14.79
N ARG A 76 7.14 -11.20 14.77
CA ARG A 76 7.20 -12.00 13.55
C ARG A 76 5.85 -12.71 13.30
N PRO A 77 5.23 -12.53 12.12
CA PRO A 77 4.00 -13.23 11.78
C PRO A 77 4.24 -14.72 11.50
N GLU A 78 3.28 -15.55 11.88
CA GLU A 78 3.23 -16.96 11.45
C GLU A 78 2.54 -17.13 10.09
N TYR A 79 1.55 -16.28 9.80
CA TYR A 79 0.80 -16.32 8.54
C TYR A 79 0.42 -14.91 8.08
N VAL A 80 0.50 -14.66 6.78
CA VAL A 80 0.32 -13.31 6.21
C VAL A 80 -0.80 -13.28 5.18
N LEU A 81 -1.73 -12.35 5.33
CA LEU A 81 -2.75 -12.03 4.32
C LEU A 81 -2.33 -10.80 3.54
N THR A 82 -2.27 -10.89 2.21
CA THR A 82 -1.94 -9.75 1.34
C THR A 82 -3.16 -9.33 0.52
N ASP A 83 -3.33 -8.02 0.32
CA ASP A 83 -4.41 -7.50 -0.51
C ASP A 83 -4.12 -7.66 -2.03
N GLY A 84 -4.98 -8.41 -2.71
CA GLY A 84 -5.08 -8.43 -4.17
C GLY A 84 -4.15 -9.39 -4.90
N PHE A 85 -2.86 -9.48 -4.55
CA PHE A 85 -1.90 -10.32 -5.28
C PHE A 85 -0.89 -11.05 -4.38
N PRO A 86 -0.38 -12.21 -4.82
CA PRO A 86 0.64 -12.95 -4.09
C PRO A 86 1.95 -12.17 -4.07
N VAL A 87 2.65 -12.28 -2.95
CA VAL A 87 3.93 -11.63 -2.71
C VAL A 87 4.93 -12.70 -2.33
N ASP A 88 5.86 -12.99 -3.23
CA ASP A 88 6.94 -13.93 -2.89
C ASP A 88 7.87 -13.35 -1.83
N GLY A 89 8.59 -14.18 -1.09
CA GLY A 89 9.67 -13.71 -0.21
C GLY A 89 9.19 -12.86 0.98
N LEU A 90 8.01 -13.16 1.53
CA LEU A 90 7.51 -12.56 2.78
C LEU A 90 8.24 -13.10 4.03
N GLY A 91 8.92 -14.25 3.92
CA GLY A 91 9.59 -14.88 5.07
C GLY A 91 8.63 -15.58 6.05
N ALA A 92 7.36 -15.68 5.68
CA ALA A 92 6.28 -16.43 6.33
C ALA A 92 5.33 -16.95 5.24
N PRO A 93 4.61 -18.06 5.48
CA PRO A 93 3.54 -18.49 4.58
C PRO A 93 2.45 -17.42 4.50
N GLY A 94 1.75 -17.34 3.38
CA GLY A 94 0.72 -16.35 3.21
C GLY A 94 -0.25 -16.63 2.07
N LEU A 95 -1.35 -15.91 2.11
CA LEU A 95 -2.45 -16.00 1.16
C LEU A 95 -2.75 -14.62 0.59
N ALA A 96 -2.80 -14.54 -0.74
CA ALA A 96 -3.34 -13.39 -1.42
C ALA A 96 -4.86 -13.44 -1.35
N VAL A 97 -5.46 -12.38 -0.81
CA VAL A 97 -6.91 -12.28 -0.65
C VAL A 97 -7.44 -11.24 -1.62
N TRP A 98 -8.32 -11.66 -2.52
CA TRP A 98 -9.01 -10.75 -3.42
C TRP A 98 -9.94 -9.83 -2.62
N LYS A 99 -9.76 -8.50 -2.76
CA LYS A 99 -10.45 -7.49 -1.95
C LYS A 99 -10.27 -7.74 -0.45
N GLY A 100 -9.01 -7.98 -0.05
CA GLY A 100 -8.67 -8.38 1.32
C GLY A 100 -9.12 -7.34 2.34
N ASP A 101 -9.12 -6.06 1.97
CA ASP A 101 -9.63 -4.94 2.77
C ASP A 101 -11.12 -5.04 3.13
N ARG A 102 -11.90 -5.89 2.48
CA ARG A 102 -13.33 -6.12 2.76
C ARG A 102 -13.62 -7.38 3.56
N VAL A 103 -12.67 -8.31 3.60
CA VAL A 103 -12.90 -9.66 4.14
C VAL A 103 -11.96 -10.04 5.27
N ALA A 104 -10.84 -9.33 5.44
CA ALA A 104 -9.87 -9.56 6.51
C ALA A 104 -9.61 -8.27 7.28
N ALA A 105 -9.94 -8.28 8.58
CA ALA A 105 -9.77 -7.12 9.47
C ALA A 105 -8.31 -6.63 9.52
N CYS A 106 -7.34 -7.53 9.58
CA CYS A 106 -5.92 -7.16 9.58
C CYS A 106 -5.51 -6.44 8.27
N VAL A 107 -6.06 -6.85 7.12
CA VAL A 107 -5.80 -6.20 5.82
C VAL A 107 -6.50 -4.83 5.74
N ALA A 108 -7.73 -4.74 6.25
CA ALA A 108 -8.43 -3.46 6.37
C ALA A 108 -7.66 -2.47 7.27
N ALA A 109 -7.15 -2.94 8.42
CA ALA A 109 -6.33 -2.14 9.33
C ALA A 109 -5.05 -1.63 8.64
N ALA A 110 -4.32 -2.50 7.95
CA ALA A 110 -3.16 -2.11 7.15
C ALA A 110 -3.52 -1.09 6.05
N SER A 111 -4.65 -1.26 5.37
CA SER A 111 -5.14 -0.32 4.35
C SER A 111 -5.41 1.07 4.94
N VAL A 112 -6.03 1.14 6.13
CA VAL A 112 -6.25 2.40 6.85
C VAL A 112 -4.92 3.06 7.22
N LEU A 113 -3.98 2.31 7.81
CA LEU A 113 -2.65 2.83 8.17
C LEU A 113 -1.94 3.45 6.97
N ALA A 114 -1.90 2.72 5.84
CA ALA A 114 -1.26 3.20 4.61
C ALA A 114 -1.97 4.44 4.05
N LYS A 115 -3.31 4.45 4.03
CA LYS A 115 -4.08 5.54 3.43
C LYS A 115 -3.98 6.83 4.24
N VAL A 116 -4.16 6.76 5.55
CA VAL A 116 -4.07 7.94 6.44
C VAL A 116 -2.66 8.52 6.41
N THR A 117 -1.63 7.68 6.53
CA THR A 117 -0.24 8.14 6.46
C THR A 117 0.07 8.82 5.13
N ARG A 118 -0.42 8.26 4.01
CA ARG A 118 -0.28 8.89 2.69
C ARG A 118 -1.01 10.23 2.64
N ASP A 119 -2.24 10.30 3.12
CA ASP A 119 -3.05 11.51 3.03
C ASP A 119 -2.44 12.66 3.85
N ARG A 120 -1.88 12.36 5.04
CA ARG A 120 -1.10 13.28 5.88
C ARG A 120 0.16 13.78 5.15
N LEU A 121 0.95 12.86 4.57
CA LEU A 121 2.14 13.21 3.79
C LEU A 121 1.82 14.15 2.61
N MET A 122 0.70 13.92 1.92
CA MET A 122 0.31 14.79 0.79
C MET A 122 -0.13 16.19 1.24
N VAL A 123 -0.63 16.35 2.48
CA VAL A 123 -0.88 17.67 3.07
C VAL A 123 0.45 18.36 3.38
N GLU A 124 1.39 17.66 4.01
CA GLU A 124 2.74 18.22 4.27
C GLU A 124 3.48 18.60 2.97
N LEU A 125 3.30 17.82 1.90
CA LEU A 125 3.84 18.18 0.59
C LEU A 125 3.18 19.40 -0.01
N HIS A 126 1.90 19.65 0.27
CA HIS A 126 1.22 20.86 -0.18
C HIS A 126 1.82 22.10 0.49
N ASP A 127 2.17 22.02 1.78
CA ASP A 127 2.82 23.14 2.47
C ASP A 127 4.18 23.49 1.84
N LYS A 128 4.91 22.47 1.36
CA LYS A 128 6.20 22.65 0.65
C LYS A 128 6.04 23.08 -0.81
N PHE A 129 4.98 22.61 -1.47
CA PHE A 129 4.73 22.82 -2.89
C PHE A 129 3.26 23.26 -3.10
N PRO A 130 2.89 24.48 -2.67
CA PRO A 130 1.50 24.92 -2.62
C PRO A 130 0.84 24.98 -4.00
N ALA A 131 1.63 25.26 -5.03
CA ALA A 131 1.17 25.42 -6.41
C ALA A 131 0.53 24.15 -7.03
N TYR A 132 0.74 22.97 -6.44
CA TYR A 132 0.27 21.72 -7.05
C TYR A 132 -1.06 21.21 -6.53
N GLY A 133 -1.55 21.67 -5.38
CA GLY A 133 -2.84 21.20 -4.82
C GLY A 133 -2.80 19.82 -4.14
N PHE A 134 -1.62 19.32 -3.73
CA PHE A 134 -1.46 17.98 -3.15
C PHE A 134 -2.39 17.66 -1.96
N ALA A 135 -2.77 18.67 -1.17
CA ALA A 135 -3.69 18.50 -0.05
C ALA A 135 -5.08 18.01 -0.49
N VAL A 136 -5.49 18.28 -1.74
CA VAL A 136 -6.80 17.89 -2.28
C VAL A 136 -6.71 16.56 -3.02
N HIS A 137 -6.01 16.53 -4.16
CA HIS A 137 -5.99 15.37 -5.05
C HIS A 137 -4.94 14.32 -4.69
N LYS A 138 -4.13 14.51 -3.63
CA LYS A 138 -3.19 13.49 -3.10
C LYS A 138 -2.20 12.93 -4.14
N GLY A 139 -1.85 13.74 -5.13
CA GLY A 139 -0.96 13.39 -6.25
C GLY A 139 -1.62 12.53 -7.33
N TYR A 140 -2.93 12.29 -7.28
CA TYR A 140 -3.67 11.67 -8.39
C TYR A 140 -3.75 12.62 -9.58
N ILE A 141 -3.95 12.05 -10.77
CA ILE A 141 -4.07 12.81 -12.01
C ILE A 141 -5.48 13.40 -12.05
N THR A 142 -5.58 14.71 -11.81
CA THR A 142 -6.80 15.51 -11.95
C THR A 142 -6.54 16.64 -12.93
N ASP A 143 -7.59 17.33 -13.36
CA ASP A 143 -7.46 18.50 -14.23
C ASP A 143 -6.61 19.59 -13.55
N ASP A 144 -6.87 19.86 -12.27
CA ASP A 144 -6.08 20.80 -11.47
C ASP A 144 -4.60 20.43 -11.41
N HIS A 145 -4.29 19.14 -11.17
CA HIS A 145 -2.91 18.69 -11.09
C HIS A 145 -2.22 18.74 -12.46
N THR A 146 -2.96 18.47 -13.54
CA THR A 146 -2.46 18.58 -14.91
C THR A 146 -2.20 20.03 -15.30
N ALA A 147 -3.06 20.96 -14.88
CA ALA A 147 -2.87 22.39 -15.06
C ALA A 147 -1.62 22.88 -14.30
N ALA A 148 -1.49 22.53 -13.03
CA ALA A 148 -0.31 22.88 -12.22
C ALA A 148 1.00 22.33 -12.80
N LEU A 149 0.98 21.10 -13.32
CA LEU A 149 2.14 20.50 -14.01
C LEU A 149 2.52 21.25 -15.28
N ARG A 150 1.56 21.77 -16.04
CA ARG A 150 1.82 22.57 -17.25
C ARG A 150 2.35 23.95 -16.93
N GLU A 151 1.84 24.57 -15.86
CA GLU A 151 2.20 25.93 -15.47
C GLU A 151 3.56 25.98 -14.77
N HIS A 152 3.82 25.07 -13.83
CA HIS A 152 5.00 25.13 -12.96
C HIS A 152 6.06 24.08 -13.30
N GLY A 153 5.77 23.15 -14.21
CA GLY A 153 6.58 21.95 -14.41
C GLY A 153 6.54 20.99 -13.21
N PRO A 154 7.13 19.80 -13.29
CA PRO A 154 7.15 18.86 -12.18
C PRO A 154 8.20 19.19 -11.10
N CYS A 155 7.81 19.10 -9.83
CA CYS A 155 8.71 19.17 -8.68
C CYS A 155 9.40 17.83 -8.35
N ALA A 156 10.29 17.83 -7.36
CA ALA A 156 11.09 16.67 -6.92
C ALA A 156 10.26 15.46 -6.45
N GLU A 157 9.01 15.66 -6.05
CA GLU A 157 8.12 14.59 -5.56
C GLU A 157 7.35 13.89 -6.69
N HIS A 158 7.41 14.42 -7.91
CA HIS A 158 6.81 13.78 -9.08
C HIS A 158 7.64 12.59 -9.54
N ARG A 159 6.95 11.56 -10.03
CA ARG A 159 7.55 10.37 -10.62
C ARG A 159 7.80 10.62 -12.10
N PHE A 160 9.03 10.90 -12.48
CA PHE A 160 9.38 11.25 -13.86
C PHE A 160 9.23 10.09 -14.84
N SER A 161 9.10 8.86 -14.35
CA SER A 161 8.79 7.70 -15.18
C SER A 161 7.30 7.62 -15.58
N TYR A 162 6.44 8.49 -15.03
CA TYR A 162 5.01 8.50 -15.37
C TYR A 162 4.79 9.34 -16.63
N VAL A 163 3.91 8.86 -17.51
CA VAL A 163 3.70 9.43 -18.86
C VAL A 163 3.38 10.93 -18.81
N ASN A 164 2.45 11.34 -17.94
CA ASN A 164 2.01 12.73 -17.80
C ASN A 164 3.13 13.64 -17.25
N VAL A 165 3.94 13.13 -16.32
CA VAL A 165 5.06 13.87 -15.72
C VAL A 165 6.21 13.98 -16.73
N ALA A 166 6.55 12.89 -17.43
CA ALA A 166 7.56 12.88 -18.47
C ALA A 166 7.22 13.91 -19.56
N ALA A 167 5.97 13.92 -20.03
CA ALA A 167 5.47 14.89 -21.00
C ALA A 167 5.60 16.35 -20.51
N ALA A 168 5.20 16.63 -19.27
CA ALA A 168 5.32 17.97 -18.68
C ALA A 168 6.79 18.40 -18.44
N SER A 169 7.69 17.45 -18.21
CA SER A 169 9.13 17.72 -17.99
C SER A 169 9.96 17.89 -19.27
N GLY A 170 9.39 17.59 -20.45
CA GLY A 170 10.15 17.49 -21.70
C GLY A 170 11.11 16.30 -21.78
N ARG A 171 11.06 15.36 -20.81
CA ARG A 171 11.88 14.14 -20.84
C ARG A 171 11.24 13.08 -21.74
N VAL A 172 12.08 12.34 -22.45
CA VAL A 172 11.64 11.12 -23.14
C VAL A 172 11.17 10.11 -22.10
N ASN A 173 9.93 9.65 -22.22
CA ASN A 173 9.41 8.60 -21.35
C ASN A 173 10.22 7.31 -21.55
N ARG A 174 11.04 6.96 -20.56
CA ARG A 174 11.78 5.71 -20.52
C ARG A 174 11.26 4.89 -19.35
N PRO A 175 10.33 3.95 -19.57
CA PRO A 175 9.84 3.13 -18.48
C PRO A 175 11.00 2.38 -17.83
N PRO A 176 10.99 2.20 -16.50
CA PRO A 176 12.01 1.44 -15.80
C PRO A 176 12.13 0.06 -16.45
N ARG A 177 13.37 -0.35 -16.77
CA ARG A 177 13.62 -1.67 -17.37
C ARG A 177 13.11 -2.72 -16.39
N ALA A 178 12.04 -3.43 -16.76
CA ALA A 178 11.62 -4.61 -16.02
C ALA A 178 12.83 -5.57 -15.97
N ARG A 179 13.39 -5.78 -14.77
CA ARG A 179 14.34 -6.88 -14.60
C ARG A 179 13.54 -8.16 -14.85
N ARG A 180 13.89 -8.91 -15.90
CA ARG A 180 13.36 -10.27 -16.08
C ARG A 180 13.64 -11.03 -14.78
N PRO A 181 12.67 -11.79 -14.24
CA PRO A 181 12.97 -12.76 -13.20
C PRO A 181 14.09 -13.66 -13.73
N VAL A 182 15.11 -13.89 -12.90
CA VAL A 182 16.09 -14.95 -13.17
C VAL A 182 15.28 -16.23 -13.16
N GLU A 183 15.16 -16.91 -14.30
CA GLU A 183 14.56 -18.25 -14.36
C GLU A 183 15.32 -19.13 -13.37
N ARG A 184 14.68 -19.47 -12.25
CA ARG A 184 15.16 -20.58 -11.44
C ARG A 184 14.82 -21.83 -12.23
N ALA A 185 15.85 -22.50 -12.74
CA ALA A 185 15.71 -23.81 -13.37
C ALA A 185 14.88 -24.71 -12.46
N ALA A 186 13.79 -25.26 -13.00
CA ALA A 186 13.01 -26.29 -12.36
C ALA A 186 13.87 -27.56 -12.26
N ALA A 187 14.65 -27.68 -11.20
CA ALA A 187 15.29 -28.93 -10.82
C ALA A 187 14.23 -29.79 -10.12
N THR A 188 13.65 -30.69 -10.91
CA THR A 188 13.05 -31.98 -10.55
C THR A 188 13.08 -32.34 -9.05
N LEU A 189 11.96 -32.12 -8.37
CA LEU A 189 11.65 -32.69 -7.06
C LEU A 189 10.83 -33.97 -7.25
N PHE A 190 11.45 -35.00 -7.79
CA PHE A 190 11.04 -36.39 -7.66
C PHE A 190 12.29 -37.22 -7.93
N ASP A 191 12.99 -37.63 -6.88
CA ASP A 191 13.38 -39.03 -6.64
C ASP A 191 14.34 -39.12 -5.43
N GLN A 192 14.18 -40.22 -4.69
CA GLN A 192 15.11 -40.86 -3.73
C GLN A 192 15.07 -40.43 -2.25
N SER A 193 14.36 -41.30 -1.52
CA SER A 193 14.67 -41.81 -0.19
C SER A 193 16.18 -41.97 0.09
N ASP A 194 16.64 -41.53 1.26
CA ASP A 194 17.09 -42.40 2.36
C ASP A 194 17.83 -41.59 3.45
N ASP A 195 17.77 -42.15 4.66
CA ASP A 195 18.57 -41.86 5.87
C ASP A 195 18.27 -40.59 6.68
N PHE A 196 17.34 -40.79 7.62
CA PHE A 196 17.11 -39.95 8.79
C PHE A 196 18.10 -40.36 9.89
N ASP A 197 19.19 -39.60 10.08
CA ASP A 197 20.05 -39.74 11.26
C ASP A 197 19.76 -38.63 12.28
N SER A 198 19.53 -39.06 13.50
CA SER A 198 19.12 -38.27 14.65
C SER A 198 20.33 -37.75 15.40
N ALA A 199 20.56 -36.44 15.41
CA ALA A 199 21.41 -35.81 16.41
C ALA A 199 20.95 -34.39 16.75
N VAL A 200 20.36 -34.31 17.94
CA VAL A 200 20.08 -33.16 18.80
C VAL A 200 20.99 -31.94 18.54
N THR A 201 20.39 -30.79 18.27
CA THR A 201 20.98 -29.50 18.67
C THR A 201 19.84 -28.65 19.24
N GLU A 202 20.04 -28.18 20.47
CA GLU A 202 19.02 -27.52 21.30
C GLU A 202 18.29 -26.38 20.59
N PRO A 203 16.98 -26.18 20.87
CA PRO A 203 16.24 -25.09 20.29
C PRO A 203 16.73 -23.76 20.87
N LEU A 204 17.26 -22.92 19.98
CA LEU A 204 17.45 -21.50 20.24
C LEU A 204 16.08 -20.93 20.62
N LEU A 205 15.93 -20.50 21.87
CA LEU A 205 14.72 -19.82 22.38
C LEU A 205 14.41 -18.62 21.47
N LEU A 206 13.43 -18.80 20.58
CA LEU A 206 12.86 -17.74 19.77
C LEU A 206 11.94 -16.90 20.67
N PRO A 207 12.00 -15.56 20.59
CA PRO A 207 11.10 -14.71 21.37
C PRO A 207 9.64 -15.03 20.99
N GLU A 208 8.77 -15.02 22.01
CA GLU A 208 7.38 -15.51 21.97
C GLU A 208 6.62 -15.07 20.71
N ALA A 209 6.12 -16.06 19.97
CA ALA A 209 5.18 -15.86 18.87
C ALA A 209 3.89 -15.27 19.45
N ALA A 210 3.46 -14.10 18.95
CA ALA A 210 2.18 -13.54 19.35
C ALA A 210 1.08 -14.13 18.46
N GLU A 211 0.10 -14.80 19.07
CA GLU A 211 -1.15 -15.24 18.44
C GLU A 211 -1.90 -14.01 17.89
N GLY A 212 -1.95 -13.88 16.55
CA GLY A 212 -2.57 -12.73 15.88
C GLY A 212 -2.58 -12.82 14.36
N THR A 213 -3.54 -12.16 13.71
CA THR A 213 -3.67 -12.17 12.24
C THR A 213 -2.96 -10.99 11.61
N VAL A 214 -2.18 -11.25 10.54
CA VAL A 214 -1.36 -10.22 9.89
C VAL A 214 -1.87 -9.88 8.50
N GLY A 215 -2.10 -8.59 8.26
CA GLY A 215 -2.54 -8.07 6.98
C GLY A 215 -1.54 -7.09 6.40
N VAL A 216 -1.35 -7.14 5.09
CA VAL A 216 -0.48 -6.23 4.35
C VAL A 216 -1.25 -5.62 3.18
N ALA A 217 -1.24 -4.29 3.09
CA ALA A 217 -1.96 -3.55 2.05
C ALA A 217 -1.16 -2.36 1.50
N SER A 218 -1.45 -1.97 0.26
CA SER A 218 -0.87 -0.81 -0.42
C SER A 218 -1.88 0.35 -0.48
N GLY A 219 -1.45 1.57 -0.12
CA GLY A 219 -2.32 2.75 -0.01
C GLY A 219 -2.70 3.42 -1.34
N GLY A 220 -2.66 2.69 -2.46
CA GLY A 220 -2.84 3.28 -3.80
C GLY A 220 -3.69 2.43 -4.73
N GLN A 221 -4.98 2.73 -4.76
CA GLN A 221 -5.85 2.45 -5.91
C GLN A 221 -6.54 3.78 -6.31
N PRO A 222 -6.81 4.01 -7.61
CA PRO A 222 -7.47 5.23 -8.06
C PRO A 222 -8.88 5.36 -7.47
N GLN A 223 -9.25 6.57 -7.05
CA GLN A 223 -10.66 6.90 -6.81
C GLN A 223 -11.31 7.29 -8.14
N PRO A 224 -12.57 6.89 -8.40
CA PRO A 224 -13.31 7.45 -9.51
C PRO A 224 -13.44 8.97 -9.32
N PRO A 225 -13.49 9.75 -10.41
CA PRO A 225 -13.71 11.19 -10.31
C PRO A 225 -15.00 11.48 -9.54
N VAL A 226 -14.95 12.52 -8.70
CA VAL A 226 -16.14 13.06 -8.03
C VAL A 226 -17.08 13.52 -9.14
N SER A 227 -18.30 12.98 -9.20
CA SER A 227 -19.33 13.44 -10.12
C SER A 227 -19.62 14.90 -9.80
N VAL A 228 -19.22 15.80 -10.69
CA VAL A 228 -19.68 17.19 -10.69
C VAL A 228 -21.19 17.14 -10.92
N GLY A 229 -21.93 17.79 -10.02
CA GLY A 229 -23.38 17.75 -9.99
C GLY A 229 -23.99 18.13 -11.34
N GLU A 230 -25.06 17.43 -11.69
CA GLU A 230 -25.89 17.70 -12.85
C GLU A 230 -26.31 19.18 -12.86
N ASP A 231 -25.89 19.91 -13.89
CA ASP A 231 -26.45 21.21 -14.22
C ASP A 231 -27.96 21.05 -14.40
N LYS A 232 -28.73 21.66 -13.48
CA LYS A 232 -30.16 21.89 -13.70
C LYS A 232 -30.30 22.80 -14.90
N ALA A 233 -30.65 22.21 -16.04
CA ALA A 233 -31.14 22.94 -17.20
C ALA A 233 -32.33 23.81 -16.76
N MET A 234 -32.15 25.12 -16.89
CA MET A 234 -33.17 26.13 -16.69
C MET A 234 -34.11 26.06 -17.89
N GLU A 235 -35.29 25.47 -17.73
CA GLU A 235 -36.36 25.56 -18.74
C GLU A 235 -36.88 27.00 -18.77
N GLY A 236 -36.54 27.70 -19.85
CA GLY A 236 -37.08 29.01 -20.16
C GLY A 236 -38.49 28.89 -20.72
N GLU A 237 -39.44 29.46 -19.99
CA GLU A 237 -40.74 29.89 -20.52
C GLU A 237 -40.54 30.85 -21.70
N THR A 238 -41.17 30.58 -22.83
CA THR A 238 -41.77 31.67 -23.62
C THR A 238 -43.02 31.18 -24.33
N ARG A 239 -44.05 32.01 -24.23
CA ARG A 239 -45.40 31.93 -24.81
C ARG A 239 -45.43 31.79 -26.32
#